data_AF-A0A2X0PA57-F1
#
_entry.id   AF-A0A2X0PA57-F1
#
_cell.length_a   1.000
_cell.length_b   1.000
_cell.length_c   1.000
_cell.angle_alpha   90.00
_cell.angle_beta   90.00
_cell.angle_gamma   90.00
#
_symmetry.space_group_name_H-M   'P 1'
#
loop_
_entity.id
_entity.type
_entity.pdbx_description
1 polymer ?
#
loop_
_entity_poly.entity_id
_entity_poly.type
_entity_poly.pdbx_seq_one_letter_code
_entity_poly.pdbx_strand_id
1 'polypeptide(L)'
;MDIRTQTTKSNLKKALLQCMKKQAFSEIKVKDIILAEFNKALLADRSAVNGIDHVLSQDELITVAENISRNSISFFLKNKTKLEILTSDNGDIRFFNKMVEYANKEFAVRMEKMNPNYKAILAQEQSLLPEMVLGIFDINIINVVLQLIKYNDELSPADMRRYIAGYLTRTPLQFLGLMQ
;
A
#
# COMPACT_ATOMS: atom_id res chain seq x y z
N MET A 1 -13.72 -4.85 -29.52
CA MET A 1 -12.94 -5.28 -28.34
C MET A 1 -13.17 -4.26 -27.23
N ASP A 2 -13.70 -4.70 -26.09
CA ASP A 2 -14.11 -3.83 -24.97
C ASP A 2 -12.96 -2.95 -24.41
N ILE A 3 -13.29 -1.76 -23.92
CA ILE A 3 -12.35 -0.77 -23.36
C ILE A 3 -11.60 -1.36 -22.16
N ARG A 4 -12.26 -2.18 -21.33
CA ARG A 4 -11.57 -2.85 -20.20
C ARG A 4 -10.53 -3.84 -20.70
N THR A 5 -10.81 -4.58 -21.76
CA THR A 5 -9.87 -5.51 -22.40
C THR A 5 -8.66 -4.76 -22.98
N GLN A 6 -8.88 -3.65 -23.67
CA GLN A 6 -7.81 -2.81 -24.21
C GLN A 6 -6.91 -2.24 -23.10
N THR A 7 -7.53 -1.72 -22.04
CA THR A 7 -6.83 -1.13 -20.89
C THR A 7 -6.00 -2.17 -20.16
N THR A 8 -6.56 -3.36 -19.94
CA THR A 8 -5.87 -4.48 -19.29
C THR A 8 -4.66 -4.93 -20.11
N LYS A 9 -4.83 -5.11 -21.43
CA LYS A 9 -3.73 -5.49 -22.33
C LYS A 9 -2.59 -4.45 -22.31
N SER A 10 -2.93 -3.17 -22.36
CA SER A 10 -1.96 -2.07 -22.29
C SER A 10 -1.19 -2.06 -20.97
N ASN A 11 -1.88 -2.24 -19.85
CA ASN A 11 -1.26 -2.27 -18.53
C ASN A 11 -0.33 -3.49 -18.34
N LEU A 12 -0.75 -4.68 -18.78
CA LEU A 12 0.09 -5.88 -18.74
C LEU A 12 1.35 -5.71 -19.59
N LYS A 13 1.23 -5.14 -20.80
CA LYS A 13 2.38 -4.84 -21.65
C LYS A 13 3.37 -3.90 -20.96
N LYS A 14 2.88 -2.82 -20.33
CA LYS A 14 3.74 -1.88 -19.59
C LYS A 14 4.44 -2.54 -18.40
N ALA A 15 3.73 -3.37 -17.63
CA ALA A 15 4.30 -4.07 -16.49
C ALA A 15 5.38 -5.08 -16.93
N LEU A 16 5.12 -5.86 -17.98
CA LEU A 16 6.09 -6.78 -18.56
C LEU A 16 7.37 -6.05 -19.01
N LEU A 17 7.23 -4.93 -19.72
CA LEU A 17 8.37 -4.11 -20.14
C LEU A 17 9.18 -3.60 -18.95
N GLN A 18 8.53 -3.30 -17.81
CA GLN A 18 9.23 -2.89 -16.59
C GLN A 18 10.00 -4.05 -15.96
N CYS A 19 9.46 -5.26 -15.97
CA CYS A 19 10.15 -6.47 -15.52
C CYS A 19 11.38 -6.77 -16.37
N MET A 20 11.28 -6.63 -17.70
CA MET A 20 12.39 -6.86 -18.64
C MET A 20 13.57 -5.89 -18.44
N LYS A 21 13.38 -4.76 -17.76
CA LYS A 21 14.49 -3.87 -17.37
C LYS A 21 15.34 -4.40 -16.22
N LYS A 22 14.83 -5.38 -15.47
CA LYS A 22 15.48 -5.92 -14.26
C LYS A 22 15.97 -7.36 -14.40
N GLN A 23 15.38 -8.14 -15.31
CA GLN A 23 15.73 -9.55 -15.52
C GLN A 23 15.39 -10.01 -16.95
N ALA A 24 15.97 -11.14 -17.37
CA ALA A 24 15.72 -11.71 -18.69
C ALA A 24 14.26 -12.13 -18.86
N PHE A 25 13.72 -12.03 -20.08
CA PHE A 25 12.32 -12.37 -20.36
C PHE A 25 11.96 -13.81 -19.96
N SER A 26 12.88 -14.76 -20.17
CA SER A 26 12.74 -16.17 -19.80
C SER A 26 12.57 -16.42 -18.30
N GLU A 27 12.95 -15.46 -17.46
CA GLU A 27 12.91 -15.58 -16.00
C GLU A 27 11.70 -14.86 -15.38
N ILE A 28 10.96 -14.07 -16.17
CA ILE A 28 9.81 -13.30 -15.70
C ILE A 28 8.64 -14.22 -15.39
N LYS A 29 8.19 -14.18 -14.14
CA LYS A 29 7.00 -14.90 -13.66
C LYS A 29 5.83 -13.94 -13.51
N VAL A 30 4.61 -14.49 -13.51
CA VAL A 30 3.37 -13.70 -13.31
C VAL A 30 3.43 -12.88 -12.02
N LYS A 31 4.02 -13.42 -10.95
CA LYS A 31 4.21 -12.71 -9.68
C LYS A 31 5.08 -11.45 -9.81
N ASP A 32 6.05 -11.44 -10.71
CA ASP A 32 6.90 -10.26 -10.94
C ASP A 32 6.12 -9.14 -11.63
N ILE A 33 5.20 -9.51 -12.52
CA ILE A 33 4.26 -8.56 -13.16
C ILE A 33 3.31 -7.96 -12.12
N ILE A 34 2.77 -8.79 -11.22
CA ILE A 34 1.91 -8.32 -10.12
C ILE A 34 2.67 -7.36 -9.20
N LEU A 35 3.91 -7.68 -8.82
CA LEU A 35 4.78 -6.80 -8.03
C LEU A 35 5.07 -5.47 -8.75
N ALA A 36 5.26 -5.48 -10.07
CA ALA A 36 5.46 -4.26 -10.85
C ALA A 36 4.19 -3.39 -10.89
N GLU A 37 3.02 -4.00 -11.07
CA GLU A 37 1.73 -3.29 -10.98
C GLU A 37 1.52 -2.69 -9.58
N PHE A 38 1.86 -3.43 -8.51
CA PHE A 38 1.76 -2.94 -7.14
C PHE A 38 2.66 -1.73 -6.90
N ASN A 39 3.94 -1.84 -7.27
CA ASN A 39 4.90 -0.74 -7.14
C ASN A 39 4.44 0.50 -7.91
N LYS A 40 3.84 0.32 -9.09
CA LYS A 40 3.27 1.44 -9.85
C LYS A 40 2.09 2.10 -9.12
N ALA A 41 1.22 1.31 -8.49
CA ALA A 41 0.10 1.84 -7.71
C ALA A 41 0.59 2.63 -6.49
N LEU A 42 1.60 2.11 -5.78
CA LEU A 42 2.29 2.82 -4.70
C LEU A 42 2.89 4.15 -5.16
N LEU A 43 3.60 4.18 -6.29
CA LEU A 43 4.16 5.43 -6.82
C LEU A 43 3.07 6.44 -7.21
N ALA A 44 1.94 5.98 -7.74
CA ALA A 44 0.82 6.86 -8.07
C ALA A 44 0.17 7.47 -6.83
N ASP A 45 0.07 6.71 -5.75
CA ASP A 45 -0.48 7.16 -4.46
C ASP A 45 0.39 8.22 -3.76
N ARG A 46 1.66 8.37 -4.15
CA ARG A 46 2.54 9.43 -3.64
C ARG A 46 1.96 10.83 -3.85
N SER A 47 1.11 11.03 -4.87
CA SER A 47 0.52 12.34 -5.14
C SER A 47 -0.32 12.87 -3.98
N ALA A 48 -0.81 12.00 -3.08
CA ALA A 48 -1.58 12.40 -1.91
C ALA A 48 -0.78 13.24 -0.90
N VAL A 49 0.56 13.21 -0.96
CA VAL A 49 1.44 13.98 -0.07
C VAL A 49 2.26 15.05 -0.81
N ASN A 50 1.89 15.36 -2.05
CA ASN A 50 2.56 16.41 -2.81
C ASN A 50 2.09 17.79 -2.36
N GLY A 51 3.02 18.73 -2.20
CA GLY A 51 2.71 20.12 -1.85
C GLY A 51 2.48 20.37 -0.35
N ILE A 52 2.76 19.38 0.51
CA ILE A 52 2.76 19.55 1.96
C ILE A 52 4.09 20.22 2.35
N ASP A 53 4.00 21.42 2.90
CA ASP A 53 5.13 22.26 3.34
C ASP A 53 4.95 22.81 4.76
N HIS A 54 3.93 22.33 5.48
CA HIS A 54 3.55 22.74 6.82
C HIS A 54 3.15 21.53 7.67
N VAL A 55 3.00 21.75 8.98
CA VAL A 55 2.47 20.74 9.90
C VAL A 55 0.97 20.59 9.65
N LEU A 56 0.56 19.39 9.26
CA LEU A 56 -0.83 19.08 8.98
C LEU A 56 -1.70 19.16 10.25
N SER A 57 -2.86 19.81 10.13
CA SER A 57 -3.94 19.69 11.11
C SER A 57 -4.55 18.28 11.11
N GLN A 58 -5.35 17.96 12.12
CA GLN A 58 -6.01 16.66 12.22
C GLN A 58 -6.92 16.36 11.02
N ASP A 59 -7.65 17.36 10.52
CA ASP A 59 -8.56 17.20 9.38
C ASP A 59 -7.79 17.00 8.06
N GLU A 60 -6.65 17.67 7.91
CA GLU A 60 -5.75 17.49 6.78
C GLU A 60 -5.10 16.10 6.81
N LEU A 61 -4.66 15.62 7.99
CA LEU A 61 -4.15 14.26 8.17
C LEU A 61 -5.18 13.21 7.76
N ILE A 62 -6.44 13.36 8.18
CA ILE A 62 -7.52 12.45 7.79
C ILE A 62 -7.71 12.48 6.27
N THR A 63 -7.76 13.67 5.67
CA THR A 63 -7.93 13.83 4.21
C THR A 63 -6.77 13.19 3.42
N VAL A 64 -5.54 13.38 3.88
CA VAL A 64 -4.36 12.72 3.31
C VAL A 64 -4.51 11.22 3.44
N ALA A 65 -4.78 10.71 4.65
CA ALA A 65 -4.91 9.28 4.97
C ALA A 65 -5.96 8.56 4.11
N GLU A 66 -7.11 9.19 3.81
CA GLU A 66 -8.12 8.62 2.92
C GLU A 66 -7.67 8.49 1.45
N ASN A 67 -6.65 9.25 1.05
CA ASN A 67 -6.16 9.30 -0.32
C ASN A 67 -4.82 8.60 -0.53
N ILE A 68 -4.06 8.28 0.53
CA ILE A 68 -2.73 7.65 0.40
C ILE A 68 -2.74 6.20 -0.14
N SER A 69 -3.92 5.59 -0.28
CA SER A 69 -4.09 4.19 -0.69
C SER A 69 -5.01 4.00 -1.90
N ARG A 70 -5.39 5.08 -2.60
CA ARG A 70 -6.40 5.05 -3.67
C ARG A 70 -6.07 4.05 -4.79
N ASN A 71 -4.89 4.20 -5.39
CA ASN A 71 -4.43 3.37 -6.49
C ASN A 71 -4.05 1.98 -5.99
N SER A 72 -3.46 1.88 -4.80
CA SER A 72 -3.11 0.61 -4.17
C SER A 72 -4.35 -0.26 -3.93
N ILE A 73 -5.43 0.30 -3.37
CA ILE A 73 -6.70 -0.43 -3.19
C ILE A 73 -7.29 -0.87 -4.53
N SER A 74 -7.23 -0.02 -5.56
CA SER A 74 -7.64 -0.42 -6.91
C SER A 74 -6.80 -1.60 -7.45
N PHE A 75 -5.49 -1.61 -7.18
CA PHE A 75 -4.61 -2.72 -7.51
C PHE A 75 -5.00 -4.01 -6.76
N PHE A 76 -5.25 -3.93 -5.45
CA PHE A 76 -5.62 -5.08 -4.63
C PHE A 76 -6.94 -5.70 -5.11
N LEU A 77 -7.97 -4.89 -5.35
CA LEU A 77 -9.26 -5.35 -5.86
C LEU A 77 -9.14 -6.00 -7.24
N LYS A 78 -8.41 -5.37 -8.16
CA LYS A 78 -8.16 -5.91 -9.51
C LYS A 78 -7.47 -7.27 -9.48
N ASN A 79 -6.60 -7.50 -8.50
CA ASN A 79 -5.79 -8.70 -8.39
C ASN A 79 -6.23 -9.65 -7.26
N LYS A 80 -7.43 -9.47 -6.67
CA LYS A 80 -7.93 -10.18 -5.48
C LYS A 80 -7.60 -11.67 -5.49
N THR A 81 -8.12 -12.42 -6.47
CA THR A 81 -7.95 -13.88 -6.54
C THR A 81 -6.47 -14.30 -6.61
N LYS A 82 -5.64 -13.55 -7.33
CA LYS A 82 -4.20 -13.85 -7.44
C LYS A 82 -3.49 -13.58 -6.13
N LEU A 83 -3.85 -12.49 -5.45
CA LEU A 83 -3.29 -12.12 -4.16
C LEU A 83 -3.69 -13.14 -3.10
N GLU A 84 -4.96 -13.54 -3.03
CA GLU A 84 -5.44 -14.58 -2.10
C GLU A 84 -4.63 -15.88 -2.24
N ILE A 85 -4.32 -16.32 -3.46
CA ILE A 85 -3.49 -17.49 -3.69
C ILE A 85 -2.04 -17.23 -3.26
N LEU A 86 -1.44 -16.14 -3.74
CA LEU A 86 -0.02 -15.85 -3.51
C LEU A 86 0.32 -15.51 -2.06
N THR A 87 -0.64 -15.01 -1.29
CA THR A 87 -0.48 -14.65 0.13
C THR A 87 -1.20 -15.60 1.07
N SER A 88 -1.66 -16.76 0.59
CA SER A 88 -2.18 -17.84 1.45
C SER A 88 -1.06 -18.50 2.25
N ASP A 89 -1.42 -19.36 3.21
CA ASP A 89 -0.46 -20.11 4.04
C ASP A 89 0.51 -20.96 3.20
N ASN A 90 0.04 -21.47 2.06
CA ASN A 90 0.85 -22.23 1.08
C ASN A 90 1.35 -21.34 -0.08
N GLY A 91 1.22 -20.03 0.06
CA GLY A 91 1.60 -19.03 -0.92
C GLY A 91 3.10 -18.82 -1.03
N ASP A 92 3.49 -17.76 -1.73
CA ASP A 92 4.89 -17.39 -1.91
C ASP A 92 5.28 -16.31 -0.90
N ILE A 93 5.85 -16.72 0.23
CA ILE A 93 6.31 -15.79 1.26
C ILE A 93 7.32 -14.76 0.73
N ARG A 94 8.12 -15.12 -0.30
CA ARG A 94 9.06 -14.15 -0.91
C ARG A 94 8.33 -13.10 -1.73
N PHE A 95 7.18 -13.44 -2.33
CA PHE A 95 6.32 -12.47 -2.99
C PHE A 95 5.73 -11.50 -1.97
N PHE A 96 5.17 -12.00 -0.87
CA PHE A 96 4.63 -11.16 0.21
C PHE A 96 5.70 -10.22 0.79
N ASN A 97 6.89 -10.76 1.11
CA ASN A 97 7.99 -9.95 1.63
C ASN A 97 8.43 -8.86 0.64
N LYS A 98 8.41 -9.12 -0.68
CA LYS A 98 8.67 -8.09 -1.69
C LYS A 98 7.57 -7.03 -1.76
N MET A 99 6.31 -7.39 -1.54
CA MET A 99 5.24 -6.39 -1.41
C MET A 99 5.50 -5.48 -0.21
N VAL A 100 5.79 -6.05 0.96
CA VAL A 100 6.15 -5.30 2.17
C VAL A 100 7.35 -4.39 1.93
N GLU A 101 8.39 -4.87 1.24
CA GLU A 101 9.57 -4.07 0.90
C GLU A 101 9.21 -2.87 0.01
N TYR A 102 8.36 -3.06 -1.00
CA TYR A 102 7.93 -1.97 -1.87
C TYR A 102 7.05 -0.97 -1.15
N ALA A 103 6.14 -1.42 -0.28
CA ALA A 103 5.32 -0.56 0.56
C ALA A 103 6.19 0.27 1.50
N ASN A 104 7.14 -0.35 2.22
CA ASN A 104 8.08 0.33 3.12
C ASN A 104 8.89 1.42 2.44
N LYS A 105 9.47 1.11 1.28
CA LYS A 105 10.26 2.08 0.52
C LYS A 105 9.42 3.30 0.15
N GLU A 106 8.18 3.08 -0.28
CA GLU A 106 7.30 4.17 -0.64
C GLU A 106 6.77 4.92 0.59
N PHE A 107 6.42 4.21 1.67
CA PHE A 107 5.94 4.80 2.92
C PHE A 107 6.99 5.73 3.52
N ALA A 108 8.26 5.30 3.59
CA ALA A 108 9.36 6.14 4.06
C ALA A 108 9.49 7.44 3.25
N VAL A 109 9.38 7.38 1.91
CA VAL A 109 9.42 8.57 1.05
C VAL A 109 8.25 9.51 1.35
N ARG A 110 7.06 8.98 1.63
CA ARG A 110 5.88 9.79 1.96
C ARG A 110 5.98 10.40 3.36
N MET A 111 6.48 9.66 4.35
CA MET A 111 6.70 10.18 5.70
C MET A 111 7.71 11.31 5.69
N GLU A 112 8.84 11.16 4.98
CA GLU A 112 9.84 12.21 4.82
C GLU A 112 9.23 13.49 4.21
N LYS A 113 8.32 13.35 3.24
CA LYS A 113 7.60 14.48 2.64
C LYS A 113 6.64 15.17 3.61
N MET A 114 5.93 14.42 4.44
CA MET A 114 4.99 14.98 5.41
C MET A 114 5.69 15.56 6.64
N ASN A 115 6.79 14.95 7.06
CA ASN A 115 7.60 15.38 8.20
C ASN A 115 9.05 14.88 8.04
N PRO A 116 9.99 15.74 7.59
CA PRO A 116 11.40 15.35 7.43
C PRO A 116 12.08 14.85 8.72
N ASN A 117 11.54 15.22 9.89
CA ASN A 117 12.10 14.82 11.17
C ASN A 117 11.50 13.51 11.73
N TYR A 118 10.66 12.80 10.97
CA TYR A 118 9.93 11.63 11.49
C TYR A 118 10.85 10.54 12.07
N LYS A 119 12.04 10.33 11.49
CA LYS A 119 12.99 9.32 12.00
C LYS A 119 13.54 9.67 13.38
N ALA A 120 13.81 10.96 13.63
CA ALA A 120 14.27 11.41 14.93
C ALA A 120 13.17 11.25 15.99
N ILE A 121 11.91 11.55 15.62
CA ILE A 121 10.75 11.33 16.49
C ILE A 121 10.62 9.83 16.81
N LEU A 122 10.65 8.96 15.80
CA LEU A 122 10.55 7.51 16.02
C LEU A 122 11.66 6.98 16.93
N ALA A 123 12.90 7.46 16.76
CA ALA A 123 14.03 7.05 17.59
C ALA A 123 13.94 7.55 19.05
N GLN A 124 13.17 8.61 19.32
CA GLN A 124 12.90 9.11 20.67
C GLN A 124 11.73 8.38 21.33
N GLU A 125 10.68 8.11 20.56
CA GLU A 125 9.42 7.52 21.05
C GLU A 125 9.48 5.99 21.18
N GLN A 126 10.40 5.33 20.47
CA GLN A 126 10.49 3.87 20.40
C GLN A 126 11.89 3.37 20.71
N SER A 127 11.98 2.24 21.40
CA SER A 127 13.26 1.53 21.62
C SER A 127 13.74 0.77 20.38
N LEU A 128 12.88 0.64 19.37
CA LEU A 128 13.18 -0.04 18.11
C LEU A 128 13.73 0.95 17.07
N LEU A 129 14.58 0.44 16.16
CA LEU A 129 15.05 1.22 15.03
C LEU A 129 13.87 1.68 14.15
N PRO A 130 13.86 2.92 13.63
CA PRO A 130 12.77 3.44 12.80
C PRO A 130 12.38 2.50 11.66
N GLU A 131 13.35 1.87 10.99
CA GLU A 131 13.12 0.93 9.89
C GLU A 131 12.38 -0.34 10.34
N MET A 132 12.60 -0.80 11.58
CA MET A 132 11.87 -1.94 12.14
C MET A 132 10.42 -1.55 12.46
N VAL A 133 10.21 -0.35 13.00
CA VAL A 133 8.86 0.18 13.29
C VAL A 133 8.05 0.30 12.01
N LEU A 134 8.63 0.91 10.96
CA LEU A 134 8.00 1.01 9.65
C LEU A 134 7.72 -0.38 9.03
N GLY A 135 8.68 -1.30 9.14
CA GLY A 135 8.54 -2.67 8.65
C GLY A 135 7.33 -3.39 9.26
N ILE A 136 7.19 -3.33 10.58
CA ILE A 136 6.05 -3.91 11.32
C ILE A 136 4.74 -3.26 10.86
N PHE A 137 4.74 -1.93 10.72
CA PHE A 137 3.55 -1.19 10.32
C PHE A 137 3.04 -1.61 8.94
N ASP A 138 3.90 -1.65 7.92
CA ASP A 138 3.48 -2.02 6.56
C ASP A 138 3.07 -3.48 6.42
N ILE A 139 3.64 -4.39 7.21
CA ILE A 139 3.13 -5.77 7.30
C ILE A 139 1.67 -5.75 7.77
N ASN A 140 1.39 -5.02 8.84
CA ASN A 140 0.03 -4.92 9.40
C ASN A 140 -0.94 -4.26 8.41
N ILE A 141 -0.54 -3.16 7.75
CA ILE A 141 -1.39 -2.50 6.76
C ILE A 141 -1.68 -3.40 5.56
N ILE A 142 -0.68 -4.10 5.01
CA ILE A 142 -0.92 -5.02 3.89
C ILE A 142 -1.88 -6.14 4.32
N ASN A 143 -1.72 -6.69 5.53
CA ASN A 143 -2.64 -7.71 6.05
C ASN A 143 -4.07 -7.17 6.23
N VAL A 144 -4.23 -5.96 6.76
CA VAL A 144 -5.54 -5.28 6.85
C VAL A 144 -6.17 -5.17 5.46
N VAL A 145 -5.41 -4.71 4.46
CA VAL A 145 -5.92 -4.56 3.10
C VAL A 145 -6.31 -5.91 2.49
N LEU A 146 -5.47 -6.95 2.65
CA LEU A 146 -5.77 -8.30 2.19
C LEU A 146 -7.03 -8.88 2.86
N GLN A 147 -7.31 -8.51 4.11
CA GLN A 147 -8.54 -8.89 4.79
C GLN A 147 -9.75 -8.09 4.26
N LEU A 148 -9.61 -6.78 4.08
CA LEU A 148 -10.70 -5.91 3.59
C LEU A 148 -11.18 -6.32 2.20
N ILE A 149 -10.28 -6.66 1.28
CA ILE A 149 -10.68 -7.05 -0.09
C ILE A 149 -11.47 -8.35 -0.16
N LYS A 150 -11.48 -9.17 0.90
CA LYS A 150 -12.36 -10.35 0.97
C LYS A 150 -13.83 -9.94 1.02
N TYR A 151 -14.13 -8.79 1.63
CA TYR A 151 -15.46 -8.21 1.79
C TYR A 151 -15.81 -7.19 0.69
N ASN A 152 -15.20 -7.27 -0.50
CA ASN A 152 -15.43 -6.28 -1.58
C ASN A 152 -16.85 -6.30 -2.18
N ASP A 153 -17.67 -7.29 -1.83
CA ASP A 153 -19.09 -7.34 -2.17
C ASP A 153 -19.94 -6.50 -1.21
N GLU A 154 -19.41 -6.19 -0.02
CA GLU A 154 -20.06 -5.41 1.05
C GLU A 154 -19.44 -4.03 1.23
N LEU A 155 -18.12 -3.90 1.00
CA LEU A 155 -17.37 -2.67 1.19
C LEU A 155 -17.01 -2.05 -0.16
N SER A 156 -17.36 -0.77 -0.33
CA SER A 156 -16.88 -0.03 -1.49
C SER A 156 -15.38 0.28 -1.35
N PRO A 157 -14.67 0.56 -2.46
CA PRO A 157 -13.29 1.03 -2.39
C PRO A 157 -13.12 2.30 -1.54
N ALA A 158 -14.16 3.14 -1.43
CA ALA A 158 -14.13 4.30 -0.56
C ALA A 158 -14.19 3.90 0.92
N ASP A 159 -15.03 2.94 1.28
CA ASP A 159 -15.16 2.46 2.66
C ASP A 159 -13.89 1.78 3.15
N MET A 160 -13.24 0.97 2.28
CA MET A 160 -11.93 0.38 2.60
C MET A 160 -10.87 1.46 2.89
N ARG A 161 -10.84 2.53 2.10
CA ARG A 161 -9.89 3.65 2.31
C ARG A 161 -10.17 4.40 3.60
N ARG A 162 -11.45 4.65 3.92
CA ARG A 162 -11.84 5.26 5.20
C ARG A 162 -11.44 4.39 6.39
N TYR A 163 -11.64 3.08 6.29
CA TYR A 163 -11.21 2.15 7.33
C TYR A 163 -9.70 2.22 7.56
N ILE A 164 -8.92 2.16 6.47
CA ILE A 164 -7.45 2.30 6.54
C ILE A 164 -7.07 3.66 7.12
N ALA A 165 -7.67 4.75 6.66
CA ALA A 165 -7.40 6.09 7.17
C ALA A 165 -7.64 6.20 8.67
N GLY A 166 -8.74 5.62 9.15
CA GLY A 166 -8.99 5.50 10.57
C GLY A 166 -7.91 4.68 11.26
N TYR A 167 -7.53 3.51 10.72
CA TYR A 167 -6.50 2.63 11.30
C TYR A 167 -5.13 3.33 11.42
N LEU A 168 -4.82 4.25 10.50
CA LEU A 168 -3.61 5.06 10.53
C LEU A 168 -3.67 6.23 11.53
N THR A 169 -4.86 6.76 11.81
CA THR A 169 -5.05 8.02 12.57
C THR A 169 -5.64 7.83 13.96
N ARG A 170 -6.08 6.61 14.29
CA ARG A 170 -6.72 6.27 15.56
C ARG A 170 -6.12 5.00 16.14
N THR A 171 -5.97 4.98 17.45
CA THR A 171 -5.64 3.74 18.17
C THR A 171 -6.81 2.74 18.07
N PRO A 172 -6.55 1.43 18.21
CA PRO A 172 -7.62 0.44 18.29
C PRO A 172 -8.66 0.74 19.38
N LEU A 173 -8.25 1.32 20.51
CA LEU A 173 -9.17 1.68 21.59
C LEU A 173 -10.06 2.87 21.24
N GLN A 174 -9.54 3.87 20.51
CA GLN A 174 -10.36 4.96 19.97
C GLN A 174 -11.37 4.46 18.95
N PHE A 175 -11.04 3.44 18.15
CA PHE A 175 -11.99 2.77 17.26
C PHE A 175 -13.15 2.11 17.99
N LEU A 176 -12.87 1.52 19.15
CA LEU A 176 -13.87 0.87 20.00
C LEU A 176 -14.66 1.87 20.85
N GLY A 177 -14.38 3.17 20.74
CA GLY A 177 -15.01 4.21 21.57
C GLY A 177 -14.60 4.16 23.04
N LEU A 178 -13.47 3.49 23.35
CA LEU A 178 -12.97 3.30 24.72
C LEU A 178 -12.03 4.43 25.17
N MET A 179 -11.57 5.25 24.23
CA MET A 179 -10.81 6.47 24.48
C MET A 179 -11.35 7.57 23.58
N GLN A 180 -11.46 8.78 24.13
CA GLN A 180 -11.82 9.99 23.38
C GLN A 180 -10.60 10.52 22.63
#